data_AF-A0A195BFT0-F1
#
_entry.id   AF-A0A195BFT0-F1
#
_cell.length_a   1.000
_cell.length_b   1.000
_cell.length_c   1.000
_cell.angle_alpha   90.00
_cell.angle_beta   90.00
_cell.angle_gamma   90.00
#
_symmetry.space_group_name_H-M   'P 1'
#
loop_
_entity.id
_entity.type
_entity.pdbx_description
1 polymer ?
#
loop_
_entity_poly.entity_id
_entity_poly.type
_entity_poly.pdbx_seq_one_letter_code
_entity_poly.pdbx_strand_id
1 'polypeptide(L)' 'MSQGTYRPVKYPYTLTAKIANFPYKYYIQYSWLYKYYIIGTLVCLPIFYKIQKLSYSPENVAKWEKIHHEMFYGTPDGHH' A
#
# COMPACT_ATOMS: atom_id res chain seq x y z
N MET A 1 -38.93 -7.92 0.64
CA MET A 1 -37.52 -7.80 0.22
C MET A 1 -37.03 -9.18 -0.14
N SER A 2 -36.57 -9.39 -1.38
CA SER A 2 -36.04 -10.70 -1.81
C SER A 2 -34.85 -11.07 -0.91
N GLN A 3 -35.07 -12.02 0.00
CA GLN A 3 -34.00 -12.63 0.80
C GLN A 3 -33.18 -13.49 -0.16
N GLY A 4 -32.21 -12.87 -0.85
CA GLY A 4 -31.30 -13.59 -1.72
C GLY A 4 -30.59 -14.68 -0.91
N THR A 5 -30.78 -15.93 -1.29
CA THR A 5 -30.17 -17.08 -0.65
C THR A 5 -28.65 -16.94 -0.71
N TYR A 6 -28.03 -16.66 0.44
CA TYR A 6 -26.58 -16.63 0.56
C TYR A 6 -26.04 -18.04 0.30
N ARG A 7 -25.34 -18.23 -0.84
CA ARG A 7 -24.67 -19.48 -1.15
C ARG A 7 -23.22 -19.40 -0.72
N PRO A 8 -22.79 -20.13 0.32
CA PRO A 8 -21.38 -20.18 0.68
C PRO A 8 -20.55 -20.80 -0.45
N VAL A 9 -19.33 -20.29 -0.62
CA VAL A 9 -18.34 -20.82 -1.56
C VAL A 9 -17.86 -22.21 -1.11
N LYS A 10 -17.59 -23.10 -2.06
CA LYS A 10 -17.23 -24.51 -1.81
C LYS A 10 -15.98 -24.69 -0.93
N TYR A 11 -15.01 -23.79 -1.05
CA TYR A 11 -13.73 -23.87 -0.33
C TYR A 11 -13.49 -22.59 0.49
N PRO A 12 -14.15 -22.42 1.65
CA PRO A 12 -14.14 -21.17 2.43
C PRO A 12 -12.82 -20.87 3.15
N TYR A 13 -11.84 -21.76 3.06
CA TYR A 13 -10.54 -21.65 3.71
C TYR A 13 -9.46 -21.01 2.82
N THR A 14 -9.72 -20.83 1.51
CA THR A 14 -8.78 -20.14 0.63
C THR A 14 -8.81 -18.64 0.88
N LEU A 15 -7.68 -17.96 0.64
CA LEU A 15 -7.58 -16.51 0.86
C LEU A 15 -8.65 -15.74 0.05
N THR A 16 -8.83 -16.12 -1.21
CA THR A 16 -9.85 -15.54 -2.10
C THR A 16 -11.27 -15.78 -1.60
N ALA A 17 -11.56 -16.97 -1.05
CA ALA A 17 -12.86 -17.25 -0.46
C ALA A 17 -13.13 -16.41 0.79
N LYS A 18 -12.12 -16.20 1.65
CA LYS A 18 -12.24 -15.35 2.84
C LYS A 18 -12.51 -13.88 2.46
N ILE A 19 -11.84 -13.38 1.43
CA ILE A 19 -12.08 -12.04 0.87
C ILE A 19 -13.53 -11.96 0.37
N ALA A 20 -13.96 -12.89 -0.49
CA ALA A 20 -15.32 -12.87 -1.04
C ALA A 20 -16.44 -12.94 0.02
N ASN A 21 -16.20 -13.67 1.11
CA ASN A 21 -17.17 -13.79 2.22
C ASN A 21 -17.13 -12.62 3.21
N PHE A 22 -16.17 -11.69 3.09
CA PHE A 22 -16.09 -10.56 4.00
C PHE A 22 -17.25 -9.56 3.74
N PRO A 23 -17.98 -9.11 4.77
CA PRO A 23 -19.17 -8.29 4.58
C PRO A 23 -18.81 -6.81 4.32
N TYR A 24 -18.17 -6.52 3.18
CA TYR A 24 -17.68 -5.18 2.82
C TYR A 24 -18.75 -4.10 2.93
N LYS A 25 -19.95 -4.37 2.41
CA LYS A 25 -21.07 -3.41 2.42
C LYS A 25 -21.47 -3.03 3.86
N TYR A 26 -21.50 -4.00 4.77
CA TYR A 26 -21.82 -3.75 6.18
C TYR A 26 -20.79 -2.81 6.81
N TYR A 27 -19.50 -3.10 6.65
CA TYR A 27 -18.45 -2.25 7.22
C TYR A 27 -18.44 -0.83 6.62
N ILE A 28 -18.65 -0.67 5.32
CA ILE A 28 -18.70 0.67 4.70
C ILE A 28 -19.92 1.47 5.17
N GLN A 29 -21.06 0.81 5.39
CA GLN A 29 -22.31 1.49 5.78
C GLN A 29 -22.36 1.82 7.28
N TYR A 30 -21.91 0.92 8.14
CA TYR A 30 -22.08 1.04 9.59
C TYR A 30 -20.80 1.45 10.34
N SER A 31 -19.61 1.20 9.78
CA SER A 31 -18.34 1.59 10.41
C SER A 31 -17.82 2.88 9.78
N TRP A 32 -17.94 3.97 10.54
CA TRP A 32 -17.35 5.27 10.19
C TRP A 32 -15.86 5.12 9.87
N LEU A 33 -15.11 4.40 10.71
CA LEU A 33 -13.68 4.19 10.53
C LEU A 33 -13.36 3.61 9.15
N TYR A 34 -14.03 2.53 8.73
CA TYR A 34 -13.79 1.90 7.42
C TYR A 34 -14.07 2.86 6.26
N LYS A 35 -15.15 3.65 6.35
CA LYS A 35 -15.52 4.61 5.32
C LYS A 35 -14.44 5.68 5.14
N TYR A 36 -14.03 6.33 6.23
CA TYR A 36 -13.03 7.41 6.16
C TYR A 36 -11.62 6.88 5.92
N TYR A 37 -11.30 5.66 6.34
CA TYR A 37 -10.03 5.01 6.03
C TYR A 37 -9.87 4.78 4.53
N ILE A 38 -10.89 4.23 3.85
CA ILE A 38 -10.85 4.01 2.40
C ILE A 38 -10.75 5.35 1.67
N ILE A 39 -11.58 6.34 2.04
CA ILE A 39 -11.56 7.67 1.41
C ILE A 39 -10.19 8.34 1.62
N GLY A 40 -9.68 8.34 2.85
CA GLY A 40 -8.38 8.92 3.19
C GLY A 40 -7.24 8.25 2.43
N THR A 41 -7.25 6.92 2.33
CA THR A 41 -6.25 6.17 1.56
C THR A 41 -6.31 6.55 0.08
N LEU A 42 -7.50 6.64 -0.52
CA LEU A 42 -7.66 7.03 -1.92
C LEU A 42 -7.19 8.46 -2.21
N VAL A 43 -7.47 9.40 -1.30
CA VAL A 43 -7.00 10.80 -1.43
C VAL A 43 -5.49 10.90 -1.23
N CYS A 44 -4.93 10.13 -0.30
CA CYS A 44 -3.49 10.09 -0.05
C CYS A 44 -2.71 9.41 -1.19
N LEU A 45 -3.30 8.41 -1.87
CA LEU A 45 -2.63 7.62 -2.90
C LEU A 45 -1.93 8.44 -4.00
N PRO A 46 -2.54 9.46 -4.64
CA PRO A 46 -1.84 10.29 -5.62
C PRO A 46 -0.71 11.14 -5.00
N ILE A 47 -0.87 11.58 -3.74
CA ILE A 47 0.15 12.37 -3.03
C ILE A 47 1.39 11.48 -2.79
N PHE A 48 1.18 10.29 -2.22
CA PHE A 48 2.27 9.34 -1.98
C PHE A 48 2.89 8.84 -3.28
N TYR A 49 2.11 8.66 -4.35
CA TYR A 49 2.65 8.31 -5.67
C TYR A 49 3.62 9.38 -6.20
N LYS A 50 3.28 10.66 -6.05
CA LYS A 50 4.16 11.76 -6.44
C LYS A 50 5.43 11.80 -5.61
N ILE A 51 5.31 11.65 -4.29
CA ILE A 51 6.47 11.58 -3.37
C ILE A 51 7.37 10.40 -3.76
N GLN A 52 6.79 9.23 -3.98
CA GLN A 52 7.51 8.03 -4.40
C GLN A 52 8.27 8.30 -5.70
N LYS A 53 7.63 8.90 -6.70
CA LYS A 53 8.30 9.24 -7.98
C LYS A 53 9.50 10.18 -7.78
N LEU A 54 9.40 11.14 -6.87
CA LEU A 54 10.51 12.05 -6.54
C LEU A 54 11.64 11.31 -5.80
N SER A 55 11.29 10.43 -4.85
CA SER A 55 12.27 9.59 -4.15
C SER A 55 13.02 8.66 -5.10
N TYR A 56 12.37 8.13 -6.13
CA TYR A 56 12.99 7.32 -7.18
C TYR A 56 13.49 8.12 -8.40
N SER A 57 13.62 9.45 -8.28
CA SER A 57 14.26 10.24 -9.33
C SER A 57 15.71 9.79 -9.55
N PRO A 58 16.23 9.78 -10.79
CA PRO A 58 17.56 9.27 -11.10
C PRO A 58 18.66 10.02 -10.34
N GLU A 59 18.48 11.33 -10.14
CA GLU A 59 19.40 12.16 -9.36
C GLU A 59 19.46 11.73 -7.88
N ASN A 60 18.30 11.45 -7.27
CA ASN A 60 18.24 11.01 -5.89
C ASN A 60 18.80 9.60 -5.75
N VAL A 61 18.50 8.70 -6.69
CA VAL A 61 19.08 7.35 -6.71
C VAL A 61 20.61 7.40 -6.82
N ALA A 62 21.15 8.19 -7.74
CA ALA A 62 22.60 8.36 -7.89
C ALA A 62 23.25 8.99 -6.64
N LYS A 63 22.56 9.92 -5.98
CA LYS A 63 23.01 10.48 -4.70
C LYS A 63 23.06 9.40 -3.61
N TRP A 64 22.01 8.60 -3.47
CA TRP A 64 21.96 7.53 -2.48
C TRP A 64 22.96 6.42 -2.78
N GLU A 65 23.21 6.11 -4.04
CA GLU A 65 24.24 5.17 -4.47
C GLU A 65 25.64 5.66 -4.08
N LYS A 66 25.95 6.95 -4.27
CA LYS A 66 27.21 7.56 -3.81
C LYS A 66 27.36 7.49 -2.29
N ILE A 67 26.34 7.92 -1.55
CA ILE A 67 26.36 7.85 -0.08
C ILE A 67 26.54 6.40 0.38
N HIS A 68 25.84 5.45 -0.24
CA HIS A 68 25.98 4.02 0.05
C HIS A 68 27.39 3.54 -0.24
N HIS A 69 27.96 3.88 -1.39
CA HIS A 69 29.33 3.52 -1.74
C HIS A 69 30.34 4.08 -0.72
N GLU A 70 30.23 5.35 -0.36
CA GLU A 70 31.11 5.99 0.64
C GLU A 70 31.00 5.33 2.02
N MET A 71 29.79 4.95 2.45
CA MET A 71 29.58 4.27 3.74
C MET A 71 30.23 2.88 3.82
N PHE A 72 30.24 2.12 2.73
CA PHE A 72 30.72 0.72 2.73
C PHE A 72 32.15 0.56 2.21
N TYR A 73 32.60 1.43 1.30
CA TYR A 73 33.90 1.33 0.62
C TYR A 73 34.82 2.54 0.88
N GLY A 74 34.34 3.58 1.55
CA GLY A 74 35.08 4.82 1.82
C GLY A 74 35.02 5.84 0.69
N THR A 75 35.38 7.08 0.98
CA THR A 75 35.45 8.18 0.00
C THR A 75 36.55 7.90 -1.02
N PRO A 76 36.32 8.04 -2.34
CA PRO A 76 37.34 7.81 -3.37
C PRO A 76 38.60 8.67 -3.20
N ASP A 77 38.44 9.86 -2.62
CA ASP A 77 39.50 10.88 -2.47
C ASP A 77 40.22 10.85 -1.10
N GLY A 78 39.98 9.84 -0.26
CA GLY A 78 40.85 9.53 0.88
C GLY A 78 41.25 10.72 1.77
N HIS A 79 40.28 11.45 2.32
CA HIS A 79 40.53 12.33 3.45
C HIS A 79 39.64 11.92 4.62
N HIS A 80 40.30 11.53 5.70
CA HIS A 80 39.71 11.32 7.03
C HIS A 80 39.02 12.59 7.53
#